data_AF-A0A6B0SW72-F1
#
_entry.id   AF-A0A6B0SW72-F1
#
_cell.length_a   1.000
_cell.length_b   1.000
_cell.length_c   1.000
_cell.angle_alpha   90.00
_cell.angle_beta   90.00
_cell.angle_gamma   90.00
#
_symmetry.space_group_name_H-M   'P 1'
#
loop_
_entity.id
_entity.type
_entity.pdbx_description
1 polymer ?
#
loop_
_entity_poly.entity_id
_entity_poly.type
_entity_poly.pdbx_seq_one_letter_code
_entity_poly.pdbx_strand_id
1 'polypeptide(L)'
;MDDRTASLLRVLGVQAALVSAAIHLIEGLPRLFVYLPLLSVRDPRPYLFVPSALLLVALATVIVRGSHNRRLYSLSAGVLLTYSAGYVWWHLTDHGGLLPRHDVSDPVGEVAAHLASDPIALVSFAAQALGAAAFLALFVADPGLPSNAADDGSPSNAVDDAGESATTATRDE
;
A
#
# COMPACT_ATOMS: atom_id res chain seq x y z
N MET A 1 -11.06 16.27 -1.10
CA MET A 1 -11.06 15.65 -2.44
C MET A 1 -12.50 15.29 -2.77
N ASP A 2 -12.94 15.47 -4.02
CA ASP A 2 -14.29 15.04 -4.44
C ASP A 2 -14.31 13.57 -4.92
N ASP A 3 -15.50 13.00 -5.10
CA ASP A 3 -15.68 11.58 -5.46
C ASP A 3 -15.10 11.23 -6.84
N ARG A 4 -15.12 12.19 -7.77
CA ARG A 4 -14.56 12.02 -9.11
C ARG A 4 -13.05 11.88 -9.04
N THR A 5 -12.39 12.79 -8.33
CA THR A 5 -10.94 12.77 -8.11
C THR A 5 -10.53 11.50 -7.38
N ALA A 6 -11.28 11.09 -6.34
CA ALA A 6 -11.02 9.85 -5.63
C ALA A 6 -11.13 8.62 -6.57
N SER A 7 -12.15 8.58 -7.41
CA SER A 7 -12.33 7.49 -8.38
C SER A 7 -11.20 7.44 -9.42
N LEU A 8 -10.77 8.61 -9.93
CA LEU A 8 -9.64 8.71 -10.84
C LEU A 8 -8.34 8.22 -10.19
N LEU A 9 -8.06 8.64 -8.94
CA LEU A 9 -6.88 8.16 -8.21
C LEU A 9 -6.91 6.66 -7.95
N ARG A 10 -8.09 6.07 -7.68
CA ARG A 10 -8.21 4.61 -7.53
C ARG A 10 -7.86 3.89 -8.83
N VAL A 11 -8.37 4.38 -9.97
CA VAL A 11 -8.05 3.81 -11.28
C VAL A 11 -6.55 3.92 -11.57
N LEU A 12 -5.97 5.11 -11.39
CA LEU A 12 -4.54 5.35 -11.60
C LEU A 12 -3.67 4.48 -10.67
N GLY A 13 -4.00 4.45 -9.38
CA GLY A 13 -3.29 3.65 -8.38
C GLY A 13 -3.33 2.16 -8.69
N VAL A 14 -4.51 1.63 -9.05
CA VAL A 14 -4.67 0.22 -9.44
C VAL A 14 -3.89 -0.10 -10.71
N GLN A 15 -4.00 0.71 -11.77
CA GLN A 15 -3.28 0.46 -13.02
C GLN A 15 -1.76 0.49 -12.80
N ALA A 16 -1.26 1.49 -12.07
CA ALA A 16 0.14 1.62 -11.75
C ALA A 16 0.65 0.44 -10.89
N ALA A 17 -0.14 -0.01 -9.91
CA ALA A 17 0.17 -1.19 -9.11
C ALA A 17 0.22 -2.48 -9.95
N LEU A 18 -0.72 -2.66 -10.89
CA LEU A 18 -0.74 -3.83 -11.77
C LEU A 18 0.44 -3.84 -12.75
N VAL A 19 0.82 -2.69 -13.31
CA VAL A 19 2.03 -2.55 -14.14
C VAL A 19 3.26 -2.91 -13.32
N SER A 20 3.40 -2.34 -12.11
CA SER A 20 4.50 -2.68 -11.21
C SER A 20 4.53 -4.18 -10.90
N ALA A 21 3.39 -4.78 -10.54
CA ALA A 21 3.29 -6.20 -10.25
C ALA A 21 3.69 -7.07 -11.45
N ALA A 22 3.24 -6.74 -12.66
CA ALA A 22 3.60 -7.46 -13.88
C ALA A 22 5.12 -7.45 -14.12
N ILE A 23 5.77 -6.29 -14.02
CA ILE A 23 7.23 -6.18 -14.20
C ILE A 23 7.98 -7.02 -13.16
N HIS A 24 7.57 -6.94 -11.88
CA HIS A 24 8.21 -7.71 -10.82
C HIS A 24 7.99 -9.22 -10.96
N LEU A 25 6.86 -9.66 -11.51
CA LEU A 25 6.63 -11.08 -11.85
C LEU A 25 7.48 -11.52 -13.04
N ILE A 26 7.60 -10.70 -14.09
CA ILE A 26 8.45 -10.99 -15.25
C ILE A 26 9.91 -11.15 -14.82
N GLU A 27 10.40 -10.28 -13.94
CA GLU A 27 11.77 -10.34 -13.42
C GLU A 27 11.97 -11.46 -12.37
N GLY A 28 11.01 -11.61 -11.46
CA GLY A 28 11.14 -12.47 -10.29
C GLY A 28 10.85 -13.94 -10.58
N LEU A 29 9.82 -14.24 -11.38
CA LEU A 29 9.33 -15.61 -11.54
C LEU A 29 10.34 -16.56 -12.22
N PRO A 30 11.01 -16.17 -13.33
CA PRO A 30 12.03 -17.02 -13.95
C PRO A 30 13.20 -17.27 -12.99
N ARG A 31 13.66 -16.25 -12.27
CA ARG A 31 14.75 -16.36 -11.29
C ARG A 31 14.33 -17.23 -10.10
N LEU A 32 13.08 -17.17 -9.67
CA LEU A 32 12.57 -18.01 -8.59
C LEU A 32 12.68 -19.50 -8.97
N PHE A 33 12.33 -19.88 -10.20
CA PHE A 33 12.48 -21.25 -10.68
C PHE A 33 13.93 -21.73 -10.77
N VAL A 34 14.90 -20.80 -10.88
CA VAL A 34 16.33 -21.12 -10.85
C VAL A 34 16.85 -21.26 -9.41
N TYR A 35 16.54 -20.29 -8.53
CA TYR A 35 17.15 -20.21 -7.20
C TYR A 35 16.44 -21.07 -6.14
N LEU A 36 15.11 -21.24 -6.25
CA LEU A 36 14.32 -21.99 -5.26
C LEU A 36 14.75 -23.47 -5.16
N PRO A 37 14.94 -24.23 -6.25
CA PRO A 37 15.41 -25.62 -6.16
C PRO A 37 16.81 -25.75 -5.57
N LEU A 38 17.63 -24.71 -5.71
CA LEU A 38 19.01 -24.65 -5.19
C LEU A 38 19.06 -24.15 -3.74
N LEU A 39 17.93 -23.76 -3.15
CA LEU A 39 17.83 -23.09 -1.84
C LEU A 39 18.83 -21.93 -1.70
N SER A 40 19.10 -21.23 -2.81
CA SER A 40 20.14 -20.21 -2.87
C SER A 40 19.57 -18.82 -2.70
N VAL A 41 20.03 -18.09 -1.68
CA VAL A 41 19.62 -16.70 -1.40
C VAL A 41 20.56 -15.67 -2.01
N ARG A 42 21.38 -16.06 -3.00
CA ARG A 42 22.38 -15.18 -3.63
C ARG A 42 21.73 -13.97 -4.30
N ASP A 43 20.57 -14.17 -4.92
CA ASP A 43 19.71 -13.10 -5.41
C ASP A 43 18.43 -13.08 -4.55
N PRO A 44 18.25 -12.09 -3.67
CA PRO A 44 17.07 -12.02 -2.81
C PRO A 44 15.81 -11.55 -3.56
N ARG A 45 15.96 -10.93 -4.75
CA ARG A 45 14.85 -10.32 -5.50
C ARG A 45 13.70 -11.28 -5.80
N PRO A 46 13.89 -12.50 -6.35
CA PRO A 46 12.76 -13.40 -6.66
C PRO A 46 11.91 -13.74 -5.44
N TYR A 47 12.53 -13.90 -4.27
CA TYR A 47 11.84 -14.22 -3.02
C TYR A 47 11.01 -13.05 -2.47
N LEU A 48 11.35 -11.82 -2.84
CA LEU A 48 10.59 -10.62 -2.48
C LEU A 48 9.56 -10.28 -3.55
N PHE A 49 10.00 -10.20 -4.81
CA PHE A 49 9.22 -9.71 -5.96
C PHE A 49 7.99 -10.56 -6.22
N VAL A 50 8.13 -11.90 -6.24
CA VAL A 50 6.99 -12.77 -6.58
C VAL A 50 5.85 -12.67 -5.56
N PRO A 51 6.06 -12.90 -4.24
CA PRO A 51 4.95 -12.83 -3.29
C PRO A 51 4.38 -11.41 -3.15
N SER A 52 5.21 -10.37 -3.17
CA SER A 52 4.71 -8.99 -3.05
C SER A 52 3.98 -8.51 -4.31
N ALA A 53 4.35 -8.97 -5.50
CA ALA A 53 3.60 -8.69 -6.72
C ALA A 53 2.24 -9.40 -6.72
N LEU A 54 2.19 -10.67 -6.27
CA LEU A 54 0.91 -11.37 -6.08
C LEU A 54 0.02 -10.68 -5.05
N LEU A 55 0.60 -10.14 -3.97
CA LEU A 55 -0.12 -9.32 -3.00
C LEU A 55 -0.71 -8.05 -3.66
N LEU A 56 0.06 -7.33 -4.49
CA LEU A 56 -0.48 -6.17 -5.21
C LEU A 56 -1.64 -6.54 -6.14
N VAL A 57 -1.57 -7.66 -6.84
CA VAL A 57 -2.68 -8.16 -7.67
C VAL A 57 -3.92 -8.46 -6.82
N ALA A 58 -3.74 -9.08 -5.65
CA ALA A 58 -4.84 -9.34 -4.72
C ALA A 58 -5.46 -8.03 -4.20
N LEU A 59 -4.65 -7.06 -3.79
CA LEU A 59 -5.11 -5.75 -3.31
C LEU A 59 -5.85 -4.98 -4.40
N ALA A 60 -5.30 -4.94 -5.61
CA ALA A 60 -5.94 -4.35 -6.79
C ALA A 60 -7.31 -4.99 -7.04
N THR A 61 -7.41 -6.32 -6.97
CA THR A 61 -8.67 -7.05 -7.15
C THR A 61 -9.70 -6.65 -6.10
N VAL A 62 -9.31 -6.57 -4.83
CA VAL A 62 -10.18 -6.17 -3.72
C VAL A 62 -10.69 -4.73 -3.91
N ILE A 63 -9.82 -3.81 -4.32
CA ILE A 63 -10.17 -2.40 -4.58
C ILE A 63 -11.15 -2.27 -5.75
N VAL A 64 -10.90 -2.99 -6.85
CA VAL A 64 -11.78 -3.01 -8.04
C VAL A 64 -13.16 -3.59 -7.71
N ARG A 65 -13.23 -4.54 -6.78
CA ARG A 65 -14.51 -5.11 -6.28
C ARG A 65 -15.27 -4.17 -5.33
N GLY A 66 -14.79 -2.95 -5.12
CA GLY A 66 -15.49 -1.91 -4.34
C GLY A 66 -15.10 -1.86 -2.86
N SER A 67 -14.12 -2.64 -2.41
CA SER A 67 -13.63 -2.53 -1.03
C SER A 67 -12.63 -1.39 -0.92
N HIS A 68 -13.02 -0.32 -0.22
CA HIS A 68 -12.22 0.88 -0.03
C HIS A 68 -12.02 1.12 1.46
N ASN A 69 -10.78 1.10 1.92
CA ASN A 69 -10.43 1.47 3.29
C ASN A 69 -8.97 1.93 3.40
N ARG A 70 -8.67 2.65 4.48
CA ARG A 70 -7.31 3.18 4.76
C ARG A 70 -6.24 2.08 4.71
N ARG A 71 -6.54 0.88 5.20
CA ARG A 71 -5.58 -0.24 5.29
C ARG A 71 -5.19 -0.75 3.90
N LEU A 72 -6.14 -0.86 2.98
CA LEU A 72 -5.87 -1.28 1.61
C LEU A 72 -4.98 -0.27 0.88
N TYR A 73 -5.25 1.02 1.06
CA TYR A 73 -4.43 2.09 0.47
C TYR A 73 -3.04 2.15 1.08
N SER A 74 -2.92 2.10 2.41
CA SER A 74 -1.61 2.12 3.07
C SER A 74 -0.78 0.89 2.72
N LEU A 75 -1.39 -0.29 2.63
CA LEU A 75 -0.69 -1.52 2.28
C LEU A 75 -0.23 -1.50 0.82
N SER A 76 -1.08 -1.06 -0.11
CA SER A 76 -0.72 -0.93 -1.52
C SER A 76 0.41 0.10 -1.71
N ALA A 77 0.29 1.27 -1.08
CA ALA A 77 1.36 2.28 -1.08
C ALA A 77 2.65 1.75 -0.46
N GLY A 78 2.56 1.04 0.68
CA GLY A 78 3.71 0.49 1.38
C GLY A 78 4.52 -0.50 0.54
N VAL A 79 3.84 -1.40 -0.19
CA VAL A 79 4.52 -2.33 -1.10
C VAL A 79 5.21 -1.57 -2.24
N LEU A 80 4.53 -0.61 -2.87
CA LEU A 80 5.11 0.18 -3.97
C LEU A 80 6.32 1.01 -3.52
N LEU A 81 6.23 1.63 -2.34
CA LEU A 81 7.35 2.38 -1.74
C LEU A 81 8.52 1.46 -1.38
N THR A 82 8.24 0.23 -0.95
CA THR A 82 9.28 -0.77 -0.64
C THR A 82 10.02 -1.19 -1.90
N TYR A 83 9.33 -1.32 -3.06
CA TYR A 83 10.02 -1.53 -4.33
C TYR A 83 10.93 -0.36 -4.70
N SER A 84 10.46 0.89 -4.52
CA SER A 84 11.25 2.06 -4.89
C SER A 84 12.48 2.22 -3.98
N ALA A 85 12.30 2.04 -2.67
CA ALA A 85 13.39 2.03 -1.71
C ALA A 85 14.36 0.85 -1.96
N GLY A 86 13.82 -0.32 -2.28
CA GLY A 86 14.59 -1.51 -2.63
C GLY A 86 15.43 -1.32 -3.89
N TYR A 87 14.89 -0.65 -4.92
CA TYR A 87 15.63 -0.29 -6.14
C TYR A 87 16.80 0.64 -5.81
N VAL A 88 16.54 1.74 -5.09
CA VAL A 88 17.59 2.68 -4.66
C VAL A 88 18.67 1.92 -3.88
N TRP A 89 18.28 1.16 -2.87
CA TRP A 89 19.21 0.40 -2.04
C TRP A 89 20.03 -0.62 -2.84
N TRP A 90 19.38 -1.35 -3.75
CA TRP A 90 20.03 -2.36 -4.59
C TRP A 90 21.13 -1.76 -5.46
N HIS A 91 20.91 -0.58 -6.04
CA HIS A 91 21.89 0.09 -6.88
C HIS A 91 22.98 0.80 -6.08
N LEU A 92 22.62 1.45 -4.96
CA LEU A 92 23.61 2.08 -4.08
C LEU A 92 24.55 1.06 -3.42
N THR A 93 24.14 -0.21 -3.30
CA THR A 93 25.00 -1.27 -2.75
C THR A 93 25.77 -2.03 -3.83
N ASP A 94 25.73 -1.58 -5.09
CA ASP A 94 26.26 -2.31 -6.25
C ASP A 94 25.81 -3.78 -6.28
N HIS A 95 24.48 -3.96 -6.29
CA HIS A 95 23.86 -5.28 -6.37
C HIS A 95 24.26 -6.17 -5.17
N GLY A 96 24.54 -5.52 -4.03
CA GLY A 96 25.12 -6.08 -2.81
C GLY A 96 24.15 -6.84 -1.93
N GLY A 97 22.85 -6.66 -2.15
CA GLY A 97 21.83 -7.10 -1.21
C GLY A 97 21.84 -6.21 0.02
N LEU A 98 22.16 -6.76 1.20
CA LEU A 98 22.08 -6.04 2.48
C LEU A 98 23.38 -5.32 2.88
N LEU A 99 24.48 -5.57 2.19
CA LEU A 99 25.79 -5.02 2.54
C LEU A 99 26.30 -4.09 1.42
N PRO A 100 26.66 -2.84 1.74
CA PRO A 100 27.33 -1.95 0.79
C PRO A 100 28.66 -2.55 0.31
N ARG A 101 28.96 -2.42 -0.98
CA ARG A 101 30.21 -2.91 -1.59
C ARG A 101 31.19 -1.79 -1.96
N HIS A 102 30.77 -0.54 -1.90
CA HIS A 102 31.57 0.62 -2.25
C HIS A 102 31.02 1.88 -1.56
N ASP A 103 31.85 2.92 -1.49
CA ASP A 103 31.42 4.25 -1.05
C ASP A 103 30.73 4.98 -2.21
N VAL A 104 29.55 5.54 -1.95
CA VAL A 104 28.78 6.32 -2.94
C VAL A 104 28.95 7.81 -2.68
N SER A 105 29.62 8.52 -3.60
CA SER A 105 29.85 9.96 -3.50
C SER A 105 28.69 10.80 -4.05
N ASP A 106 27.96 10.30 -5.05
CA ASP A 106 26.74 10.91 -5.60
C ASP A 106 25.59 9.89 -5.70
N PRO A 107 24.82 9.69 -4.61
CA PRO A 107 23.74 8.71 -4.59
C PRO A 107 22.61 8.99 -5.58
N VAL A 108 22.33 10.27 -5.84
CA VAL A 108 21.25 10.65 -6.75
C VAL A 108 21.68 10.43 -8.20
N GLY A 109 22.89 10.86 -8.55
CA GLY A 109 23.48 10.61 -9.87
C GLY A 109 23.55 9.13 -10.21
N GLU A 110 23.95 8.29 -9.25
CA GLU A 110 24.05 6.84 -9.42
C GLU A 110 22.70 6.19 -9.77
N VAL A 111 21.66 6.52 -9.00
CA VAL A 111 20.29 6.01 -9.23
C VAL A 111 19.74 6.54 -10.55
N ALA A 112 19.97 7.83 -10.86
CA ALA A 112 19.52 8.45 -12.10
C ALA A 112 20.20 7.82 -13.33
N ALA A 113 21.50 7.52 -13.27
CA ALA A 113 22.23 6.85 -14.33
C ALA A 113 21.68 5.44 -14.63
N HIS A 114 21.33 4.69 -13.58
CA HIS A 114 20.67 3.39 -13.73
C HIS A 114 19.29 3.50 -14.37
N LEU A 115 18.46 4.45 -13.92
CA LEU A 115 17.15 4.69 -14.54
C LEU A 115 17.27 5.15 -16.00
N ALA A 116 18.29 5.93 -16.34
CA ALA A 116 18.52 6.39 -17.71
C ALA A 116 19.02 5.29 -18.65
N SER A 117 19.67 4.26 -18.13
CA SER A 117 20.24 3.15 -18.91
C SER A 117 19.32 1.94 -19.04
N ASP A 118 18.31 1.81 -18.17
CA ASP A 118 17.33 0.72 -18.21
C ASP A 118 15.88 1.26 -18.35
N PRO A 119 15.31 1.25 -19.57
CA PRO A 119 13.94 1.70 -19.81
C PRO A 119 12.88 0.94 -18.99
N ILE A 120 13.09 -0.36 -18.71
CA ILE A 120 12.14 -1.16 -17.94
C ILE A 120 12.20 -0.73 -16.47
N ALA A 121 13.40 -0.49 -15.93
CA ALA A 121 13.56 0.06 -14.59
C ALA A 121 12.89 1.43 -14.47
N LEU A 122 13.06 2.31 -15.46
CA LEU A 122 12.41 3.62 -15.49
C LEU A 122 10.88 3.51 -15.43
N VAL A 123 10.29 2.67 -16.29
CA VAL A 123 8.83 2.46 -16.32
C VAL A 123 8.35 1.86 -15.00
N SER A 124 9.08 0.88 -14.46
CA SER A 124 8.77 0.26 -13.17
C SER A 124 8.77 1.30 -12.04
N PHE A 125 9.84 2.09 -11.94
CA PHE A 125 10.00 3.10 -10.90
C PHE A 125 8.94 4.20 -11.00
N ALA A 126 8.64 4.66 -12.22
CA ALA A 126 7.58 5.64 -12.46
C ALA A 126 6.19 5.10 -12.08
N ALA A 127 5.88 3.85 -12.42
CA ALA A 127 4.63 3.20 -12.03
C ALA A 127 4.52 3.07 -10.50
N GLN A 128 5.60 2.66 -9.83
CA GLN A 128 5.62 2.59 -8.37
C GLN A 128 5.37 3.95 -7.72
N ALA A 129 6.05 5.00 -8.19
CA ALA A 129 5.90 6.35 -7.66
C ALA A 129 4.47 6.89 -7.87
N LEU A 130 3.92 6.72 -9.08
CA LEU A 130 2.55 7.13 -9.40
C LEU A 130 1.52 6.40 -8.54
N GLY A 131 1.64 5.08 -8.42
CA GLY A 131 0.72 4.27 -7.64
C GLY A 131 0.80 4.59 -6.15
N ALA A 132 2.01 4.74 -5.60
CA ALA A 132 2.22 5.13 -4.22
C ALA A 132 1.61 6.51 -3.94
N ALA A 133 1.87 7.51 -4.79
CA ALA A 133 1.31 8.84 -4.65
C ALA A 133 -0.23 8.82 -4.68
N ALA A 134 -0.83 8.09 -5.61
CA ALA A 134 -2.29 7.96 -5.71
C ALA A 134 -2.90 7.31 -4.45
N PHE A 135 -2.33 6.21 -3.96
CA PHE A 135 -2.83 5.55 -2.76
C PHE A 135 -2.57 6.35 -1.48
N LEU A 136 -1.46 7.09 -1.38
CA LEU A 136 -1.23 7.99 -0.25
C LEU A 136 -2.23 9.16 -0.25
N ALA A 137 -2.52 9.73 -1.41
CA ALA A 137 -3.54 10.78 -1.54
C ALA A 137 -4.93 10.25 -1.12
N LEU A 138 -5.30 9.05 -1.53
CA LEU A 138 -6.52 8.37 -1.09
C LEU A 138 -6.49 8.06 0.42
N PHE A 139 -5.37 7.58 0.94
CA PHE A 139 -5.20 7.33 2.37
C PHE A 139 -5.46 8.60 3.19
N VAL A 140 -5.01 9.76 2.74
CA VAL A 140 -5.18 11.03 3.47
C VAL A 140 -6.58 11.61 3.29
N ALA A 141 -7.10 11.64 2.07
CA ALA A 141 -8.17 12.57 1.69
C ALA A 141 -9.42 11.93 1.05
N ASP A 142 -9.55 10.60 1.02
CA ASP A 142 -10.69 9.93 0.41
C ASP A 142 -12.02 10.26 1.15
N PRO A 143 -13.00 10.91 0.48
CA PRO A 143 -14.27 11.30 1.09
C PRO A 143 -15.17 10.11 1.47
N GLY A 144 -14.94 8.93 0.89
CA GLY A 144 -15.73 7.72 1.16
C GLY A 144 -15.27 6.95 2.40
N LEU A 145 -14.21 7.40 3.09
CA LEU A 145 -13.69 6.74 4.27
C LEU A 145 -14.32 7.32 5.55
N PRO A 146 -14.53 6.49 6.59
CA PRO A 146 -14.95 6.99 7.89
C PRO A 146 -13.98 8.07 8.39
N SER A 147 -14.52 9.16 8.92
CA SER A 147 -13.72 10.14 9.65
C SER A 147 -13.14 9.47 10.90
N ASN A 148 -11.89 9.80 11.26
CA ASN A 148 -11.27 9.31 12.50
C ASN A 148 -11.97 9.87 13.78
N ALA A 149 -13.09 10.59 13.62
CA ALA A 149 -13.87 11.27 14.65
C ALA A 149 -15.20 10.54 14.93
N ALA A 150 -15.24 9.21 14.76
CA ALA A 150 -16.39 8.37 15.10
C ALA A 150 -16.06 7.33 16.18
N ASP A 151 -14.95 7.56 16.90
CA ASP A 151 -14.48 6.74 18.04
C ASP A 151 -14.37 7.56 19.34
N ASP A 152 -14.87 8.80 19.33
CA ASP A 152 -15.20 9.55 20.54
C ASP A 152 -16.55 9.06 21.06
N GLY A 153 -16.48 7.98 21.83
CA GLY A 153 -17.61 7.31 22.45
C GLY A 153 -18.66 8.28 22.99
N SER A 154 -19.83 8.27 22.38
CA SER A 154 -21.04 8.69 23.08
C SER A 154 -21.36 7.58 24.09
N PRO A 155 -21.20 7.81 25.42
CA PRO A 155 -21.81 6.91 26.38
C PRO A 155 -23.31 6.91 26.10
N SER A 156 -23.88 5.73 25.98
CA SER A 156 -25.32 5.55 25.97
C SER A 156 -25.89 6.20 27.24
N ASN A 157 -26.58 7.33 27.11
CA ASN A 157 -27.46 7.83 28.15
C ASN A 157 -28.63 6.84 28.28
N ALA A 158 -28.40 5.80 29.07
CA ALA A 158 -29.39 4.86 29.54
C ALA A 158 -29.63 5.13 31.03
N VAL A 159 -30.04 6.35 31.38
CA VAL A 159 -30.70 6.68 32.65
C VAL A 159 -31.63 7.85 32.38
N ASP A 160 -32.93 7.55 32.22
CA ASP A 160 -34.07 8.32 32.76
C ASP A 160 -35.36 7.86 32.07
N ASP A 161 -35.88 6.71 32.50
CA ASP A 161 -37.34 6.47 32.49
C ASP A 161 -37.74 5.43 33.55
N ALA A 162 -37.41 5.74 34.80
CA ALA A 162 -37.89 5.00 35.96
C ALA A 162 -38.36 6.02 37.01
N GLY A 163 -39.51 6.65 36.78
CA GLY A 163 -39.97 7.63 37.75
C GLY A 163 -41.24 8.40 37.46
N GLU A 164 -42.27 7.85 36.79
CA GLU A 164 -43.58 8.51 36.82
C GLU A 164 -44.74 7.51 36.75
N SER A 165 -45.18 7.02 37.92
CA SER A 165 -46.60 6.78 38.27
C SER A 165 -46.69 5.90 39.52
N ALA A 166 -46.82 6.52 40.70
CA ALA A 166 -47.65 6.02 41.80
C ALA A 166 -47.52 6.94 43.03
N THR A 167 -48.33 8.00 43.09
CA THR A 167 -48.90 8.50 44.36
C THR A 167 -50.17 9.27 44.04
N THR A 168 -51.33 8.67 44.26
CA THR A 168 -52.49 9.36 44.82
C THR A 168 -53.32 8.33 45.58
N ALA A 169 -53.38 8.54 46.88
CA ALA A 169 -54.18 7.78 47.83
C ALA A 169 -55.62 8.29 47.87
N THR A 170 -56.58 7.39 47.97
CA THR A 170 -57.92 7.62 48.56
C THR A 170 -58.35 6.30 49.22
N ARG A 171 -58.38 6.19 50.55
CA ARG A 171 -59.41 6.63 51.52
C ARG A 171 -60.64 5.70 51.56
N ASP A 172 -60.80 5.10 52.73
CA ASP A 172 -62.02 4.72 53.48
C ASP A 172 -63.02 3.68 52.90
N GLU A 173 -63.42 2.81 53.85
CA GLU A 173 -64.52 1.83 53.93
C GLU A 173 -64.31 0.37 53.46
#